data_AF-A0A0J7KI41-F1
#
_entry.id   AF-A0A0J7KI41-F1
#
_cell.length_a   1.000
_cell.length_b   1.000
_cell.length_c   1.000
_cell.angle_alpha   90.00
_cell.angle_beta   90.00
_cell.angle_gamma   90.00
#
_symmetry.space_group_name_H-M   'P 1'
#
loop_
_entity.id
_entity.type
_entity.pdbx_description
1 polymer ?
#
loop_
_entity_poly.entity_id
_entity_poly.type
_entity_poly.pdbx_seq_one_letter_code
_entity_poly.pdbx_strand_id
1 'polypeptide(L)'
;MIKLARNHFVDQGFLYNGIHITKDLLHLLLRTTASTDLRIAHQLTQHHLDVKGPQRQNVKLAAQVFSNSTAKAIQSCAGKGLAGFENCSAVVRVLEIFNK
;
A
#
# COMPACT_ATOMS: atom_id res chain seq x y z
N MET A 1 -14.45 0.84 -9.71
CA MET A 1 -14.08 1.99 -8.86
C MET A 1 -12.68 1.89 -8.28
N ILE A 2 -12.22 0.72 -7.81
CA ILE A 2 -10.91 0.54 -7.16
C ILE A 2 -9.68 1.03 -7.96
N LYS A 3 -9.70 0.95 -9.29
CA LYS A 3 -8.63 1.48 -10.15
C LYS A 3 -8.47 3.01 -10.05
N LEU A 4 -9.59 3.74 -9.94
CA LEU A 4 -9.56 5.20 -9.79
C LEU A 4 -9.01 5.58 -8.42
N ALA A 5 -9.45 4.87 -7.37
CA ALA A 5 -8.91 5.03 -6.02
C ALA A 5 -7.40 4.78 -5.98
N ARG A 6 -6.92 3.69 -6.60
CA ARG A 6 -5.48 3.41 -6.68
C ARG A 6 -4.72 4.50 -7.42
N ASN A 7 -5.25 4.94 -8.57
CA ASN A 7 -4.60 5.97 -9.38
C ASN A 7 -4.49 7.29 -8.60
N HIS A 8 -5.57 7.73 -7.96
CA HIS A 8 -5.56 8.93 -7.12
C HIS A 8 -4.61 8.79 -5.92
N PHE A 9 -4.64 7.64 -5.25
CA PHE A 9 -3.73 7.34 -4.15
C PHE A 9 -2.25 7.41 -4.54
N VAL A 10 -1.90 6.89 -5.72
CA VAL A 10 -0.52 6.92 -6.23
C VAL A 10 -0.09 8.32 -6.67
N ASP A 11 -1.00 9.08 -7.26
CA ASP A 11 -0.70 10.40 -7.81
C ASP A 11 -0.68 11.50 -6.73
N GLN A 12 -1.64 11.47 -5.81
CA GLN A 12 -1.89 12.55 -4.83
C GLN A 12 -2.02 12.06 -3.39
N GLY A 13 -2.37 10.80 -3.17
CA GLY A 13 -2.65 10.26 -1.83
C GLY A 13 -4.11 10.48 -1.43
N PHE A 14 -4.38 10.37 -0.14
CA PHE A 14 -5.70 10.60 0.46
C PHE A 14 -5.58 11.45 1.72
N LEU A 15 -6.55 12.33 1.95
CA LEU A 15 -6.73 12.98 3.25
C LEU A 15 -7.70 12.15 4.08
N TYR A 16 -7.23 11.59 5.20
CA TYR A 16 -8.06 10.79 6.11
C TYR A 16 -7.82 11.25 7.54
N ASN A 17 -8.88 11.71 8.22
CA ASN A 17 -8.83 12.26 9.58
C ASN A 17 -7.75 13.35 9.77
N GLY A 18 -7.59 14.23 8.77
CA GLY A 18 -6.57 15.29 8.80
C GLY A 18 -5.14 14.83 8.51
N ILE A 19 -4.92 13.53 8.28
CA ILE A 19 -3.62 12.96 7.93
C ILE A 19 -3.56 12.74 6.42
N HIS A 20 -2.51 13.27 5.78
CA HIS A 20 -2.24 13.04 4.37
C HIS A 20 -1.51 11.71 4.19
N ILE A 21 -2.20 10.73 3.60
CA ILE A 21 -1.71 9.38 3.36
C ILE A 21 -1.23 9.27 1.92
N THR A 22 0.07 9.05 1.74
CA THR A 22 0.71 8.89 0.42
C THR A 22 1.13 7.43 0.18
N LYS A 23 1.64 7.16 -1.03
CA LYS A 23 2.28 5.89 -1.38
C LYS A 23 3.62 5.63 -0.67
N ASP A 24 4.14 6.57 0.12
CA ASP A 24 5.48 6.48 0.70
C ASP A 24 5.63 5.28 1.63
N LEU A 25 4.59 4.99 2.42
CA LEU A 25 4.59 3.83 3.31
C LEU A 25 4.62 2.50 2.53
N LEU A 26 4.00 2.44 1.35
CA LEU A 26 4.07 1.25 0.48
C LEU A 26 5.44 1.12 -0.20
N HIS A 27 6.08 2.23 -0.57
CA HIS A 27 7.45 2.20 -1.05
C HIS A 27 8.42 1.74 0.05
N LEU A 28 8.23 2.21 1.28
CA LEU A 28 8.99 1.75 2.44
C LEU A 28 8.79 0.25 2.64
N LEU A 29 7.55 -0.23 2.65
CA LEU A 29 7.22 -1.67 2.74
C LEU A 29 7.93 -2.50 1.66
N LEU A 30 7.93 -2.04 0.41
CA LEU A 30 8.62 -2.72 -0.68
C LEU A 30 10.13 -2.81 -0.44
N ARG A 31 10.76 -1.74 0.04
CA ARG A 31 12.20 -1.69 0.32
C ARG A 31 12.57 -2.57 1.51
N THR A 32 11.84 -2.47 2.61
CA THR A 32 12.09 -3.22 3.84
C THR A 32 11.89 -4.72 3.65
N THR A 33 10.96 -5.13 2.78
CA THR A 33 10.71 -6.54 2.47
C THR A 33 11.46 -7.05 1.24
N ALA A 34 12.27 -6.23 0.57
CA ALA A 34 13.03 -6.67 -0.62
C ALA A 34 14.21 -7.58 -0.27
N SER A 35 14.79 -7.42 0.92
CA SER A 35 15.99 -8.13 1.36
C SER A 35 15.71 -9.44 2.11
N THR A 36 14.44 -9.86 2.20
CA THR A 36 14.05 -11.07 2.93
C THR A 36 13.50 -12.12 1.97
N ASP A 37 14.02 -13.35 2.00
CA ASP A 37 13.55 -14.45 1.17
C ASP A 37 12.05 -14.78 1.40
N LEU A 38 11.58 -14.56 2.64
CA LEU A 38 10.17 -14.61 3.03
C LEU A 38 9.56 -13.21 3.04
N ARG A 39 9.11 -12.74 1.86
CA ARG A 39 8.45 -11.44 1.72
C ARG A 39 7.06 -11.46 2.34
N ILE A 40 6.90 -10.77 3.47
CA ILE A 40 5.59 -10.57 4.13
C ILE A 40 4.59 -9.92 3.15
N ALA A 41 5.08 -9.01 2.30
CA ALA A 41 4.32 -8.34 1.25
C ALA A 41 4.51 -8.96 -0.15
N HIS A 42 4.52 -10.29 -0.29
CA HIS A 42 4.82 -10.99 -1.56
C HIS A 42 3.94 -10.58 -2.76
N GLN A 43 2.73 -10.07 -2.51
CA GLN A 43 1.80 -9.64 -3.57
C GLN A 43 2.13 -8.23 -4.09
N LEU A 44 2.82 -7.41 -3.30
CA LEU A 44 3.14 -6.03 -3.66
C LEU A 44 4.49 -5.99 -4.39
N THR A 45 4.51 -5.33 -5.53
CA THR A 45 5.72 -5.10 -6.34
C THR A 45 5.76 -3.65 -6.82
N GLN A 46 6.89 -3.19 -7.36
CA GLN A 46 6.98 -1.82 -7.91
C GLN A 46 5.89 -1.53 -8.96
N HIS A 47 5.49 -2.52 -9.76
CA HIS A 47 4.40 -2.36 -10.75
C HIS A 47 3.04 -1.98 -10.17
N HIS A 48 2.83 -2.17 -8.87
CA HIS A 48 1.61 -1.77 -8.19
C HIS A 48 1.56 -0.26 -7.94
N LEU A 49 2.73 0.36 -7.73
CA LEU A 49 2.92 1.78 -7.41
C LEU A 49 3.35 2.61 -8.62
N ASP A 50 4.15 2.05 -9.52
CA ASP A 50 4.62 2.70 -10.74
C ASP A 50 3.64 2.49 -11.90
N VAL A 51 2.50 3.15 -11.79
CA VAL A 51 1.39 2.94 -12.72
C VAL A 51 1.45 3.90 -13.89
N LYS A 52 1.79 3.40 -15.09
CA LYS A 52 1.88 4.20 -16.31
C LYS A 52 1.00 3.65 -17.43
N GLY A 53 0.44 4.56 -18.23
CA GLY A 53 -0.32 4.24 -19.43
C GLY A 53 -1.41 3.16 -19.22
N PRO A 54 -1.44 2.08 -20.04
CA PRO A 54 -2.46 1.03 -19.93
C PRO A 54 -2.56 0.34 -18.56
N GLN A 55 -1.48 0.32 -17.77
CA GLN A 55 -1.45 -0.32 -16.44
C GLN A 55 -2.39 0.36 -15.44
N ARG A 56 -2.77 1.62 -15.68
CA ARG A 56 -3.76 2.38 -14.88
C ARG A 56 -5.16 1.77 -14.96
N GLN A 57 -5.43 0.95 -15.97
CA GLN A 57 -6.70 0.24 -16.13
C GLN A 57 -6.68 -1.16 -15.50
N ASN A 58 -5.52 -1.65 -15.04
CA ASN A 58 -5.42 -2.99 -14.47
C ASN A 58 -6.06 -3.06 -13.07
N VAL A 59 -7.28 -3.60 -13.02
CA VAL A 59 -8.07 -3.74 -11.80
C VAL A 59 -7.45 -4.72 -10.81
N LYS A 60 -6.79 -5.79 -11.30
CA LYS A 60 -6.14 -6.80 -10.45
C LYS A 60 -5.04 -6.17 -9.61
N LEU A 61 -4.15 -5.39 -10.23
CA LEU A 61 -3.07 -4.70 -9.51
C LEU A 61 -3.64 -3.68 -8.52
N ALA A 62 -4.72 -2.98 -8.88
CA ALA A 62 -5.38 -2.06 -7.96
C ALA A 62 -5.96 -2.78 -6.73
N ALA A 63 -6.59 -3.93 -6.91
CA ALA A 63 -7.13 -4.74 -5.81
C ALA A 63 -6.02 -5.29 -4.90
N GLN A 64 -4.87 -5.68 -5.47
CA GLN A 64 -3.73 -6.16 -4.69
C GLN A 64 -3.08 -5.07 -3.83
N VAL A 65 -3.11 -3.79 -4.25
CA VAL A 65 -2.65 -2.66 -3.41
C VAL A 65 -3.50 -2.53 -2.16
N PHE A 66 -4.82 -2.60 -2.31
CA PHE A 66 -5.76 -2.42 -1.20
C PHE A 66 -6.10 -3.71 -0.45
N SER A 67 -5.38 -4.81 -0.68
CA SER A 67 -5.71 -6.09 -0.07
C SER A 67 -5.44 -6.14 1.43
N ASN A 68 -6.18 -7.00 2.14
CA ASN A 68 -5.89 -7.33 3.54
C ASN A 68 -4.47 -7.87 3.76
N SER A 69 -3.88 -8.54 2.77
CA SER A 69 -2.50 -9.03 2.86
C SER A 69 -1.50 -7.86 2.94
N THR A 70 -1.71 -6.81 2.15
CA THR A 70 -0.90 -5.59 2.20
C THR A 70 -1.06 -4.86 3.54
N ALA A 71 -2.30 -4.73 4.03
CA ALA A 71 -2.58 -4.16 5.35
C ALA A 71 -1.90 -4.93 6.50
N LYS A 72 -2.01 -6.26 6.51
CA LYS A 72 -1.35 -7.13 7.50
C LYS A 72 0.16 -7.05 7.43
N ALA A 73 0.73 -6.90 6.22
CA ALA A 73 2.18 -6.75 6.07
C ALA A 73 2.67 -5.46 6.74
N ILE A 74 1.96 -4.35 6.55
CA ILE A 74 2.25 -3.06 7.21
C ILE A 74 2.13 -3.20 8.74
N GLN A 75 1.06 -3.81 9.24
CA GLN A 75 0.88 -4.05 10.68
C GLN A 75 1.99 -4.93 11.26
N SER A 76 2.42 -5.96 10.54
CA SER A 76 3.52 -6.83 10.97
C SER A 76 4.84 -6.05 11.05
N CYS A 77 5.10 -5.16 10.09
CA CYS A 77 6.28 -4.30 10.13
C CYS A 77 6.25 -3.33 11.32
N ALA A 78 5.10 -2.72 11.59
CA ALA A 78 4.90 -1.85 12.76
C ALA A 78 5.10 -2.62 14.08
N GLY A 79 4.52 -3.82 14.22
CA GLY A 79 4.67 -4.65 15.42
C GLY A 79 6.09 -5.14 15.67
N LYS A 80 6.94 -5.19 14.63
CA LYS A 80 8.38 -5.49 14.75
C LYS A 80 9.23 -4.26 15.09
N GLY A 81 8.64 -3.08 15.23
CA GLY A 81 9.36 -1.84 15.52
C GLY A 81 10.26 -1.37 14.37
N LEU A 82 9.91 -1.70 13.12
CA LEU A 82 10.68 -1.24 11.95
C LEU A 82 10.47 0.27 11.77
N ALA A 83 11.57 0.98 11.57
CA ALA A 83 11.56 2.43 11.40
C ALA A 83 10.68 2.86 10.22
N GLY A 84 9.85 3.90 10.44
CA GLY A 84 8.94 4.48 9.46
C GLY A 84 7.56 3.84 9.39
N PHE A 85 7.26 2.85 10.25
CA PHE A 85 5.93 2.23 10.37
C PHE A 85 5.16 2.66 11.63
N GLU A 86 5.65 3.64 12.38
CA GLU A 86 5.12 4.05 13.70
C GLU A 86 3.69 4.61 13.61
N ASN A 87 3.36 5.29 12.51
CA ASN A 87 2.07 5.95 12.29
C ASN A 87 1.27 5.35 11.12
N CYS A 88 1.32 4.02 10.97
CA CYS A 88 0.71 3.33 9.83
C CYS A 88 -0.81 3.07 9.97
N SER A 89 -1.42 3.34 11.12
CA SER A 89 -2.81 2.98 11.43
C SER A 89 -3.82 3.56 10.44
N ALA A 90 -3.63 4.82 10.05
CA ALA A 90 -4.47 5.51 9.08
C ALA A 90 -4.37 4.87 7.69
N VAL A 91 -3.16 4.51 7.25
CA VAL A 91 -2.93 3.84 5.97
C VAL A 91 -3.60 2.47 5.96
N VAL A 92 -3.36 1.66 7.00
CA VAL A 92 -3.97 0.33 7.14
C VAL A 92 -5.49 0.44 7.06
N ARG A 93 -6.08 1.40 7.77
CA ARG A 93 -7.54 1.59 7.77
C ARG A 93 -8.07 1.95 6.39
N VAL A 94 -7.38 2.82 5.66
CA VAL A 94 -7.75 3.16 4.27
C VAL A 94 -7.67 1.93 3.37
N LEU A 95 -6.62 1.12 3.46
CA LEU A 95 -6.52 -0.12 2.67
C LEU A 95 -7.69 -1.07 2.97
N GLU A 96 -8.02 -1.27 4.24
CA GLU A 96 -9.13 -2.14 4.67
C GLU A 96 -10.50 -1.68 4.18
N ILE A 97 -10.75 -0.36 4.08
CA ILE A 97 -12.04 0.17 3.59
C ILE A 97 -12.32 -0.28 2.15
N PHE A 98 -11.28 -0.33 1.31
CA PHE A 98 -11.41 -0.72 -0.09
C PHE A 98 -11.46 -2.23 -0.33
N ASN A 99 -11.20 -3.04 0.69
CA ASN A 99 -11.22 -4.51 0.62
C ASN A 99 -12.51 -5.15 1.17
N LYS A 100 -13.54 -4.35 1.46
CA LYS A 100 -14.85 -4.83 1.91
C LYS A 100 -15.71 -5.36 0.77
#